data_AF-A0A9W4HV95-F1
#
_entry.id   AF-A0A9W4HV95-F1
#
_cell.length_a   1.000
_cell.length_b   1.000
_cell.length_c   1.000
_cell.angle_alpha   90.00
_cell.angle_beta   90.00
_cell.angle_gamma   90.00
#
_symmetry.space_group_name_H-M   'P 1'
#
loop_
_entity.id
_entity.type
_entity.pdbx_description
1 polymer ?
#
loop_
_entity_poly.entity_id
_entity_poly.type
_entity_poly.pdbx_seq_one_letter_code
_entity_poly.pdbx_strand_id
1 'polypeptide(L)'
;MNPSLCGGYGAYSVAASTTAKKLDELFVYDDSDSMTGGDFVNDVLTVGGITVDTMKMGIVAEHKINANTLILGYGNASSTSLTQALADAGAIMSPAFINRSGPTKALINMDGMSINMDDISINETSATSKEFPLDAVLDTEIGMIYVPKSVAQALNAQIGNTSVPDKRGQVNFSYSAVGENSTINFKFGELDFIFYLSYFVSQEMEIATYGGVDFR
;
A
#
# COMPACT_ATOMS: atom_id res chain seq x y z
N MET A 1 -14.93 22.90 -10.54
CA MET A 1 -15.12 21.46 -10.25
C MET A 1 -16.02 21.32 -9.03
N ASN A 2 -16.90 20.32 -9.01
CA ASN A 2 -17.72 20.01 -7.84
C ASN A 2 -16.87 19.18 -6.84
N PRO A 3 -16.59 19.67 -5.62
CA PRO A 3 -15.74 18.99 -4.63
C PRO A 3 -16.25 17.60 -4.21
N SER A 4 -17.55 17.33 -4.38
CA SER A 4 -18.13 16.00 -4.09
C SER A 4 -17.63 14.90 -5.03
N LEU A 5 -17.01 15.26 -6.16
CA LEU A 5 -16.43 14.33 -7.13
C LEU A 5 -15.02 13.85 -6.74
N CYS A 6 -14.37 14.46 -5.75
CA CYS A 6 -13.01 14.14 -5.30
C CYS A 6 -12.99 13.56 -3.88
N GLY A 7 -14.03 12.78 -3.52
CA GLY A 7 -14.14 12.12 -2.21
C GLY A 7 -14.21 13.05 -1.00
N GLY A 8 -14.39 14.37 -1.20
CA GLY A 8 -14.37 15.36 -0.11
C GLY A 8 -12.97 15.84 0.32
N TYR A 9 -11.89 15.36 -0.32
CA TYR A 9 -10.51 15.72 0.03
C TYR A 9 -10.02 17.03 -0.62
N GLY A 10 -10.90 17.73 -1.33
CA GLY A 10 -10.55 18.90 -2.13
C GLY A 10 -9.88 18.51 -3.47
N ALA A 11 -9.71 19.51 -4.33
CA ALA A 11 -9.07 19.34 -5.63
C ALA A 11 -8.04 20.44 -5.83
N TYR A 12 -6.92 20.10 -6.45
CA TYR A 12 -5.91 21.07 -6.84
C TYR A 12 -6.39 21.88 -8.07
N SER A 13 -6.15 23.20 -8.06
CA SER A 13 -6.52 24.10 -9.15
C SER A 13 -5.31 24.93 -9.56
N VAL A 14 -4.77 24.63 -10.75
CA VAL A 14 -3.66 25.38 -11.36
C VAL A 14 -3.99 26.88 -11.45
N ALA A 15 -5.22 27.22 -11.85
CA ALA A 15 -5.64 28.62 -12.02
C ALA A 15 -5.76 29.40 -10.69
N ALA A 16 -5.84 28.69 -9.55
CA ALA A 16 -5.92 29.32 -8.24
C ALA A 16 -4.55 29.55 -7.60
N SER A 17 -3.49 28.92 -8.12
CA SER A 17 -2.13 29.09 -7.64
C SER A 17 -1.39 30.15 -8.45
N THR A 18 -0.69 31.05 -7.75
CA THR A 18 0.11 32.11 -8.38
C THR A 18 1.53 31.66 -8.73
N THR A 19 1.95 30.52 -8.19
CA THR A 19 3.28 29.92 -8.39
C THR A 19 3.22 28.69 -9.30
N ALA A 20 2.04 28.17 -9.58
CA ALA A 20 1.87 27.00 -10.43
C ALA A 20 2.32 27.23 -11.87
N LYS A 21 3.10 26.29 -12.35
CA LYS A 21 3.54 26.20 -13.74
C LYS A 21 3.21 24.82 -14.29
N LYS A 22 2.18 24.74 -15.13
CA LYS A 22 1.87 23.53 -15.91
C LYS A 22 3.05 23.20 -16.84
N LEU A 23 3.45 21.94 -16.87
CA LEU A 23 4.50 21.41 -17.75
C LEU A 23 3.87 20.85 -19.02
N ASP A 24 4.64 20.86 -20.11
CA ASP A 24 4.27 20.23 -21.38
C ASP A 24 4.64 18.73 -21.36
N GLU A 25 4.17 18.04 -20.32
CA GLU A 25 4.44 16.64 -20.04
C GLU A 25 3.18 15.98 -19.48
N LEU A 26 2.87 14.78 -19.97
CA LEU A 26 1.74 13.99 -19.49
C LEU A 26 2.13 13.21 -18.23
N PHE A 27 1.31 13.34 -17.20
CA PHE A 27 1.36 12.45 -16.05
C PHE A 27 0.53 11.21 -16.36
N VAL A 28 1.13 10.04 -16.12
CA VAL A 28 0.44 8.75 -16.21
C VAL A 28 0.88 7.91 -15.03
N TYR A 29 -0.09 7.32 -14.36
CA TYR A 29 0.10 6.43 -13.22
C TYR A 29 -0.74 5.16 -13.42
N ASP A 30 -0.13 4.01 -13.18
CA ASP A 30 -0.82 2.72 -13.20
C ASP A 30 -1.37 2.45 -11.80
N ASP A 31 -2.69 2.58 -11.64
CA ASP A 31 -3.39 2.21 -10.42
C ASP A 31 -3.98 0.82 -10.58
N SER A 32 -3.16 -0.21 -10.30
CA SER A 32 -3.58 -1.61 -10.21
C SER A 32 -4.48 -2.06 -11.37
N ASP A 33 -3.93 -2.04 -12.59
CA ASP A 33 -4.58 -2.42 -13.87
C ASP A 33 -5.40 -1.31 -14.55
N SER A 34 -5.39 -0.09 -14.02
CA SER A 34 -5.99 1.06 -14.69
C SER A 34 -5.02 2.24 -14.80
N MET A 35 -4.62 2.53 -16.04
CA MET A 35 -3.83 3.72 -16.35
C MET A 35 -4.69 4.95 -16.17
N THR A 36 -4.26 5.83 -15.26
CA THR A 36 -4.90 7.10 -14.97
C THR A 36 -3.99 8.24 -15.41
N GLY A 37 -4.56 9.20 -16.14
CA GLY A 37 -3.80 10.29 -16.75
C GLY A 37 -4.06 11.69 -16.20
N GLY A 38 -3.13 12.60 -16.50
CA GLY A 38 -3.24 14.00 -16.15
C GLY A 38 -2.09 14.86 -16.66
N ASP A 39 -1.93 16.01 -16.03
CA ASP A 39 -0.86 16.97 -16.34
C ASP A 39 0.19 16.97 -15.24
N PHE A 40 1.46 17.19 -15.60
CA PHE A 40 2.45 17.60 -14.62
C PHE A 40 2.38 19.11 -14.36
N VAL A 41 2.61 19.47 -13.10
CA VAL A 41 2.71 20.87 -12.64
C VAL A 41 3.91 20.99 -11.73
N ASN A 42 4.68 22.07 -11.88
CA ASN A 42 5.59 22.53 -10.85
C ASN A 42 4.86 23.57 -10.00
N ASP A 43 4.84 23.38 -8.69
CA ASP A 43 4.32 24.38 -7.75
C ASP A 43 5.02 24.28 -6.40
N VAL A 44 4.70 25.21 -5.50
CA VAL A 44 5.15 25.21 -4.12
C VAL A 44 4.39 24.13 -3.33
N LEU A 45 5.13 23.25 -2.66
CA LEU A 45 4.57 22.26 -1.72
C LEU A 45 5.00 22.60 -0.30
N THR A 46 4.03 22.70 0.61
CA THR A 46 4.32 22.78 2.06
C THR A 46 3.83 21.51 2.75
N VAL A 47 4.75 20.81 3.43
CA VAL A 47 4.46 19.56 4.15
C VAL A 47 5.23 19.57 5.48
N GLY A 48 4.54 19.24 6.58
CA GLY A 48 5.17 19.21 7.91
C GLY A 48 5.81 20.55 8.35
N GLY A 49 5.37 21.67 7.79
CA GLY A 49 5.94 23.00 8.06
C GLY A 49 7.18 23.36 7.23
N ILE A 50 7.62 22.48 6.33
CA ILE A 50 8.73 22.73 5.39
C ILE A 50 8.13 23.08 4.03
N THR A 51 8.74 24.06 3.36
CA THR A 51 8.34 24.51 2.02
C THR A 51 9.38 24.09 0.98
N VAL A 52 8.91 23.45 -0.09
CA VAL A 52 9.68 23.14 -1.30
C VAL A 52 9.15 24.06 -2.41
N ASP A 53 9.99 24.99 -2.87
CA ASP A 53 9.56 26.07 -3.78
C ASP A 53 9.18 25.58 -5.19
N THR A 54 9.69 24.42 -5.61
CA THR A 54 9.43 23.85 -6.93
C THR A 54 9.37 22.34 -6.83
N MET A 55 8.18 21.82 -6.53
CA MET A 55 7.89 20.39 -6.54
C MET A 55 7.12 20.02 -7.81
N LYS A 56 7.59 19.01 -8.54
CA LYS A 56 6.87 18.42 -9.68
C LYS A 56 5.81 17.47 -9.16
N MET A 57 4.56 17.70 -9.52
CA MET A 57 3.39 16.94 -9.06
C MET A 57 2.50 16.55 -10.25
N GLY A 58 1.96 15.33 -10.22
CA GLY A 58 0.95 14.88 -11.17
C GLY A 58 -0.45 15.29 -10.72
N ILE A 59 -1.21 15.95 -11.59
CA ILE A 59 -2.60 16.33 -11.34
C ILE A 59 -3.50 15.47 -12.22
N VAL A 60 -4.19 14.53 -11.59
CA VAL A 60 -5.09 13.61 -12.27
C VAL A 60 -6.37 14.33 -12.70
N ALA A 61 -6.76 14.13 -13.96
CA ALA A 61 -7.97 14.72 -14.52
C ALA A 61 -9.19 13.79 -14.45
N GLU A 62 -8.98 12.52 -14.11
CA GLU A 62 -10.01 11.48 -14.17
C GLU A 62 -10.82 11.33 -12.88
N HIS A 63 -12.12 11.09 -13.03
CA HIS A 63 -13.11 11.03 -11.95
C HIS A 63 -13.07 9.76 -11.09
N LYS A 64 -12.12 8.84 -11.33
CA LYS A 64 -12.02 7.58 -10.59
C LYS A 64 -11.16 7.68 -9.33
N ILE A 65 -10.31 8.69 -9.23
CA ILE A 65 -9.49 8.92 -8.05
C ILE A 65 -10.27 9.77 -7.06
N ASN A 66 -10.53 9.19 -5.88
CA ASN A 66 -11.32 9.82 -4.81
C ASN A 66 -10.46 10.22 -3.61
N ALA A 67 -9.13 10.12 -3.69
CA ALA A 67 -8.19 10.49 -2.64
C ALA A 67 -6.91 11.11 -3.23
N ASN A 68 -6.23 11.95 -2.46
CA ASN A 68 -4.90 12.45 -2.83
C ASN A 68 -3.85 11.48 -2.30
N THR A 69 -2.91 11.06 -3.14
CA THR A 69 -1.82 10.15 -2.76
C THR A 69 -0.50 10.90 -2.66
N LEU A 70 0.23 10.68 -1.58
CA LEU A 70 1.62 11.11 -1.44
C LEU A 70 2.54 9.90 -1.53
N ILE A 71 3.33 9.85 -2.59
CA ILE A 71 4.26 8.74 -2.85
C ILE A 71 5.64 9.11 -2.28
N LEU A 72 6.20 8.22 -1.45
CA LEU A 72 7.53 8.37 -0.84
C LEU A 72 8.56 7.36 -1.39
N GLY A 73 8.12 6.49 -2.30
CA GLY A 73 8.92 5.51 -2.99
C GLY A 73 9.96 6.07 -3.96
N TYR A 74 10.90 5.23 -4.37
CA TYR A 74 11.99 5.53 -5.33
C TYR A 74 11.89 4.69 -6.61
N GLY A 75 10.69 4.24 -6.98
CA GLY A 75 10.45 3.47 -8.20
C GLY A 75 10.88 4.19 -9.49
N ASN A 76 10.61 3.56 -10.64
CA ASN A 76 10.93 4.10 -11.96
C ASN A 76 10.06 5.33 -12.31
N ALA A 77 10.35 6.47 -11.70
CA ALA A 77 9.60 7.70 -11.83
C ALA A 77 10.34 8.74 -12.68
N SER A 78 9.59 9.51 -13.47
CA SER A 78 10.10 10.65 -14.26
C SER A 78 10.17 11.97 -13.46
N SER A 79 10.01 11.88 -12.14
CA SER A 79 9.99 13.00 -11.20
C SER A 79 10.80 12.66 -9.95
N THR A 80 11.50 13.65 -9.40
CA THR A 80 12.18 13.55 -8.10
C THR A 80 11.17 13.23 -7.00
N SER A 81 11.51 12.26 -6.13
CA SER A 81 10.68 11.93 -4.96
C SER A 81 10.67 13.07 -3.94
N LEU A 82 9.62 13.15 -3.11
CA LEU A 82 9.51 14.19 -2.09
C LEU A 82 10.69 14.16 -1.11
N THR A 83 11.10 12.97 -0.67
CA THR A 83 12.23 12.78 0.25
C THR A 83 13.55 13.27 -0.34
N GLN A 84 13.77 13.07 -1.64
CA GLN A 84 14.90 13.66 -2.34
C GLN A 84 14.78 15.18 -2.44
N ALA A 85 13.61 15.71 -2.80
CA ALA A 85 13.39 17.16 -2.89
C ALA A 85 13.62 17.86 -1.53
N LEU A 86 13.22 17.23 -0.42
CA LEU A 86 13.47 17.74 0.93
C LEU A 86 14.95 17.73 1.30
N ALA A 87 15.70 16.71 0.87
CA ALA A 87 17.14 16.64 1.08
C ALA A 87 17.87 17.70 0.25
N ASP A 88 17.50 17.87 -1.02
CA ASP A 88 18.07 18.86 -1.92
C ASP A 88 17.79 20.30 -1.45
N ALA A 89 16.63 20.53 -0.82
CA ALA A 89 16.28 21.79 -0.18
C ALA A 89 17.02 22.03 1.16
N GLY A 90 17.83 21.08 1.63
CA GLY A 90 18.56 21.16 2.89
C GLY A 90 17.67 21.05 4.14
N ALA A 91 16.41 20.64 3.98
CA ALA A 91 15.48 20.50 5.09
C ALA A 91 15.72 19.22 5.91
N ILE A 92 16.28 18.19 5.27
CA ILE A 92 16.73 16.95 5.91
C ILE A 92 18.14 16.59 5.42
N MET A 93 18.90 15.86 6.24
CA MET A 93 20.30 15.54 5.93
C MET A 93 20.46 14.46 4.85
N SER A 94 19.43 13.65 4.64
CA SER A 94 19.43 12.53 3.71
C SER A 94 18.00 12.22 3.27
N PRO A 95 17.80 11.66 2.07
CA PRO A 95 16.49 11.34 1.54
C PRO A 95 15.96 10.04 2.20
N ALA A 96 15.65 10.13 3.50
CA ALA A 96 15.22 9.01 4.34
C ALA A 96 14.13 9.46 5.30
N PHE A 97 13.24 8.54 5.67
CA PHE A 97 12.13 8.79 6.58
C PHE A 97 11.86 7.55 7.46
N ILE A 98 11.12 7.76 8.55
CA ILE A 98 10.60 6.70 9.40
C ILE A 98 9.10 6.85 9.41
N ASN A 99 8.38 5.81 8.99
CA ASN A 99 6.94 5.76 9.18
C ASN A 99 6.63 5.20 10.58
N ARG A 100 5.92 5.99 11.39
CA ARG A 100 5.32 5.52 12.64
C ARG A 100 3.81 5.53 12.45
N SER A 101 3.25 4.40 12.02
CA SER A 101 1.81 4.25 11.84
C SER A 101 1.10 4.22 13.21
N GLY A 102 0.20 5.19 13.42
CA GLY A 102 -0.86 5.13 14.43
C GLY A 102 -2.17 4.60 13.81
N PRO A 103 -3.30 4.58 14.56
CA PRO A 103 -4.58 4.10 14.01
C PRO A 103 -5.15 4.97 12.87
N THR A 104 -4.62 6.17 12.67
CA THR A 104 -5.06 7.11 11.63
C THR A 104 -4.23 6.91 10.37
N LYS A 105 -4.88 6.44 9.29
CA LYS A 105 -4.24 6.16 8.00
C LYS A 105 -4.04 7.45 7.20
N ALA A 106 -2.80 7.89 7.05
CA ALA A 106 -2.42 8.68 5.87
C ALA A 106 -2.11 7.68 4.74
N LEU A 107 -2.70 7.89 3.56
CA LEU A 107 -2.37 7.09 2.37
C LEU A 107 -0.99 7.52 1.87
N ILE A 108 0.02 6.79 2.33
CA ILE A 108 1.40 6.93 1.92
C ILE A 108 1.72 5.68 1.10
N ASN A 109 2.16 5.87 -0.14
CA ASN A 109 2.59 4.76 -0.98
C ASN A 109 4.13 4.73 -1.01
N MET A 110 4.71 3.56 -0.78
CA MET A 110 6.15 3.32 -0.68
C MET A 110 6.71 2.52 -1.87
N ASP A 111 6.04 2.60 -3.03
CA ASP A 111 6.38 1.86 -4.24
C ASP A 111 7.89 1.89 -4.59
N GLY A 112 8.41 0.73 -4.98
CA GLY A 112 9.83 0.53 -5.26
C GLY A 112 10.75 0.42 -4.04
N MET A 113 10.22 0.37 -2.81
CA MET A 113 11.00 0.00 -1.62
C MET A 113 10.86 -1.50 -1.35
N SER A 114 11.74 -2.29 -1.97
CA SER A 114 11.72 -3.74 -1.89
C SER A 114 12.94 -4.32 -1.17
N ILE A 115 12.75 -5.46 -0.51
CA ILE A 115 13.80 -6.19 0.19
C ILE A 115 13.66 -7.68 -0.15
N ASN A 116 14.78 -8.35 -0.43
CA ASN A 116 14.79 -9.79 -0.65
C ASN A 116 14.39 -10.54 0.63
N MET A 117 13.26 -11.24 0.54
CA MET A 117 12.76 -12.12 1.57
C MET A 117 13.11 -13.56 1.23
N ASP A 118 13.78 -14.26 2.14
CA ASP A 118 14.31 -15.60 1.91
C ASP A 118 13.32 -16.70 2.24
N ASP A 119 12.41 -16.46 3.19
CA ASP A 119 11.43 -17.45 3.62
C ASP A 119 10.23 -16.80 4.32
N ILE A 120 9.11 -17.54 4.33
CA ILE A 120 7.97 -17.30 5.22
C ILE A 120 7.65 -18.63 5.90
N SER A 121 7.50 -18.64 7.22
CA SER A 121 7.16 -19.87 7.96
C SER A 121 6.05 -19.65 8.97
N ILE A 122 5.21 -20.67 9.20
CA ILE A 122 4.25 -20.70 10.31
C ILE A 122 4.73 -21.75 11.31
N ASN A 123 4.87 -21.36 12.58
CA ASN A 123 5.39 -22.25 13.65
C ASN A 123 6.68 -22.98 13.21
N GLU A 124 7.64 -22.23 12.69
CA GLU A 124 8.94 -22.72 12.18
C GLU A 124 8.85 -23.64 10.94
N THR A 125 7.65 -23.88 10.40
CA THR A 125 7.46 -24.67 9.18
C THR A 125 7.48 -23.75 7.96
N SER A 126 8.58 -23.79 7.20
CA SER A 126 8.75 -22.97 5.98
C SER A 126 7.71 -23.27 4.90
N ALA A 127 7.24 -22.21 4.23
CA ALA A 127 6.41 -22.27 3.04
C ALA A 127 7.25 -22.62 1.81
N THR A 128 7.99 -23.72 1.90
CA THR A 128 9.02 -24.15 0.95
C THR A 128 8.53 -23.99 -0.49
N SER A 129 9.15 -23.06 -1.22
CA SER A 129 8.74 -22.72 -2.57
C SER A 129 9.98 -22.36 -3.39
N LYS A 130 9.94 -22.70 -4.68
CA LYS A 130 10.96 -22.31 -5.66
C LYS A 130 10.96 -20.81 -5.98
N GLU A 131 9.97 -20.08 -5.48
CA GLU A 131 9.83 -18.63 -5.71
C GLU A 131 10.79 -17.83 -4.83
N PHE A 132 11.33 -18.40 -3.75
CA PHE A 132 12.28 -17.70 -2.90
C PHE A 132 13.68 -17.59 -3.55
N PRO A 133 14.41 -16.48 -3.34
CA PRO A 133 14.00 -15.29 -2.57
C PRO A 133 12.95 -14.44 -3.32
N LEU A 134 12.02 -13.86 -2.56
CA LEU A 134 10.98 -12.96 -3.07
C LEU A 134 11.43 -11.50 -2.96
N ASP A 135 11.14 -10.70 -3.99
CA ASP A 135 11.27 -9.25 -3.92
C ASP A 135 10.07 -8.67 -3.16
N ALA A 136 10.17 -8.55 -1.83
CA ALA A 136 9.06 -8.12 -0.99
C ALA A 136 8.96 -6.60 -0.97
N VAL A 137 7.88 -6.05 -1.55
CA VAL A 137 7.59 -4.62 -1.54
C VAL A 137 6.93 -4.24 -0.22
N LEU A 138 7.50 -3.24 0.47
CA LEU A 138 6.92 -2.69 1.69
C LEU A 138 5.97 -1.55 1.34
N ASP A 139 4.66 -1.85 1.35
CA ASP A 139 3.60 -0.91 1.01
C ASP A 139 2.73 -0.58 2.24
N THR A 140 2.49 0.70 2.49
CA THR A 140 1.68 1.18 3.63
C THR A 140 0.23 1.50 3.27
N GLU A 141 -0.15 1.42 2.00
CA GLU A 141 -1.51 1.59 1.51
C GLU A 141 -2.32 0.28 1.65
N ILE A 142 -1.66 -0.85 1.45
CA ILE A 142 -2.30 -2.16 1.39
C ILE A 142 -2.54 -2.72 2.81
N GLY A 143 -3.80 -3.05 3.11
CA GLY A 143 -4.21 -3.62 4.40
C GLY A 143 -4.04 -5.13 4.54
N MET A 144 -3.41 -5.80 3.58
CA MET A 144 -3.26 -7.25 3.47
C MET A 144 -1.85 -7.61 3.00
N ILE A 145 -1.44 -8.86 3.19
CA ILE A 145 -0.20 -9.39 2.61
C ILE A 145 -0.54 -10.19 1.35
N TYR A 146 0.20 -9.92 0.29
CA TYR A 146 0.15 -10.68 -0.96
C TYR A 146 1.46 -11.44 -1.17
N VAL A 147 1.36 -12.69 -1.58
CA VAL A 147 2.49 -13.57 -1.90
C VAL A 147 2.19 -14.35 -3.18
N PRO A 148 3.19 -14.92 -3.87
CA PRO A 148 2.94 -15.79 -5.00
C PRO A 148 2.02 -16.96 -4.62
N LYS A 149 1.21 -17.38 -5.59
CA LYS A 149 0.18 -18.42 -5.40
C LYS A 149 0.74 -19.69 -4.73
N SER A 150 1.93 -20.15 -5.12
CA SER A 150 2.57 -21.34 -4.56
C SER A 150 2.88 -21.18 -3.07
N VAL A 151 3.35 -20.00 -2.66
CA VAL A 151 3.65 -19.66 -1.26
C VAL A 151 2.35 -19.57 -0.46
N ALA A 152 1.32 -18.89 -0.99
CA ALA A 152 0.00 -18.83 -0.36
C ALA A 152 -0.60 -20.23 -0.14
N GLN A 153 -0.49 -21.12 -1.14
CA GLN A 153 -0.96 -22.50 -1.03
C GLN A 153 -0.21 -23.29 0.05
N ALA A 154 1.11 -23.13 0.14
CA ALA A 154 1.92 -23.78 1.16
C ALA A 154 1.54 -23.31 2.58
N LEU A 155 1.37 -21.99 2.78
CA LEU A 155 0.92 -21.42 4.06
C LEU A 155 -0.49 -21.89 4.43
N ASN A 156 -1.42 -21.84 3.47
CA ASN A 156 -2.81 -22.24 3.68
C ASN A 156 -2.95 -23.73 4.03
N ALA A 157 -2.07 -24.59 3.49
CA ALA A 157 -2.04 -26.01 3.83
C ALA A 157 -1.59 -26.25 5.29
N GLN A 158 -0.70 -25.40 5.83
CA GLN A 158 -0.22 -25.53 7.21
C GLN A 158 -1.28 -25.17 8.25
N ILE A 159 -2.19 -24.24 7.91
CA ILE A 159 -3.30 -23.81 8.79
C ILE A 159 -4.59 -24.61 8.57
N GLY A 160 -4.61 -25.57 7.64
CA GLY A 160 -5.76 -26.44 7.38
C GLY A 160 -6.96 -25.70 6.78
N ASN A 161 -6.77 -25.07 5.63
CA ASN A 161 -7.85 -24.38 4.92
C ASN A 161 -9.06 -25.29 4.65
N THR A 162 -10.27 -24.74 4.81
CA THR A 162 -11.54 -25.45 4.63
C THR A 162 -12.30 -25.02 3.37
N SER A 163 -11.83 -23.97 2.69
CA SER A 163 -12.44 -23.45 1.47
C SER A 163 -11.48 -23.41 0.29
N VAL A 164 -12.07 -23.38 -0.91
CA VAL A 164 -11.38 -22.94 -2.12
C VAL A 164 -11.05 -21.44 -1.95
N PRO A 165 -9.89 -20.96 -2.43
CA PRO A 165 -9.57 -19.54 -2.43
C PRO A 165 -10.64 -18.71 -3.16
N ASP A 166 -11.02 -17.58 -2.58
CA ASP A 166 -11.95 -16.64 -3.20
C ASP A 166 -11.29 -15.83 -4.34
N LYS A 167 -11.99 -14.82 -4.87
CA LYS A 167 -11.45 -13.96 -5.95
C LYS A 167 -10.21 -13.17 -5.55
N ARG A 168 -9.95 -12.99 -4.25
CA ARG A 168 -8.79 -12.30 -3.68
C ARG A 168 -7.72 -13.28 -3.20
N GLY A 169 -7.93 -14.59 -3.36
CA GLY A 169 -7.03 -15.64 -2.90
C GLY A 169 -7.16 -15.98 -1.41
N GLN A 170 -8.17 -15.44 -0.73
CA GLN A 170 -8.41 -15.67 0.70
C GLN A 170 -9.05 -17.04 0.91
N VAL A 171 -8.72 -17.68 2.05
CA VAL A 171 -9.28 -18.97 2.43
C VAL A 171 -9.87 -18.90 3.83
N ASN A 172 -10.91 -19.69 4.07
CA ASN A 172 -11.43 -19.95 5.39
C ASN A 172 -10.67 -21.12 6.04
N PHE A 173 -10.63 -21.13 7.36
CA PHE A 173 -10.12 -22.23 8.18
C PHE A 173 -10.89 -22.25 9.50
N SER A 174 -10.82 -23.36 10.23
CA SER A 174 -11.44 -23.43 11.56
C SER A 174 -10.78 -22.43 12.51
N TYR A 175 -11.56 -21.74 13.33
CA TYR A 175 -11.01 -20.89 14.40
C TYR A 175 -10.02 -21.65 15.29
N SER A 176 -10.28 -22.94 15.55
CA SER A 176 -9.40 -23.81 16.34
C SER A 176 -8.11 -24.24 15.63
N ALA A 177 -7.96 -23.96 14.33
CA ALA A 177 -6.78 -24.36 13.57
C ALA A 177 -5.59 -23.41 13.80
N VAL A 178 -5.85 -22.19 14.24
CA VAL A 178 -4.82 -21.23 14.63
C VAL A 178 -4.73 -21.18 16.15
N GLY A 179 -3.69 -21.78 16.70
CA GLY A 179 -3.40 -21.70 18.13
C GLY A 179 -3.12 -20.25 18.56
N GLU A 180 -3.44 -19.91 19.81
CA GLU A 180 -3.23 -18.57 20.38
C GLU A 180 -1.77 -18.10 20.29
N ASN A 181 -0.83 -19.05 20.35
CA ASN A 181 0.61 -18.81 20.26
C ASN A 181 1.19 -19.13 18.88
N SER A 182 0.35 -19.41 17.87
CA SER A 182 0.85 -19.63 16.52
C SER A 182 1.55 -18.38 16.01
N THR A 183 2.71 -18.56 15.41
CA THR A 183 3.53 -17.46 14.89
C THR A 183 3.70 -17.57 13.39
N ILE A 184 3.91 -16.43 12.75
CA ILE A 184 4.40 -16.32 11.39
C ILE A 184 5.73 -15.57 11.41
N ASN A 185 6.71 -16.05 10.67
CA ASN A 185 8.02 -15.44 10.55
C ASN A 185 8.29 -15.07 9.08
N PHE A 186 8.77 -13.84 8.87
CA PHE A 186 9.29 -13.36 7.60
C PHE A 186 10.80 -13.19 7.70
N LYS A 187 11.55 -13.93 6.90
CA LYS A 187 13.01 -13.96 6.99
C LYS A 187 13.66 -13.13 5.89
N PHE A 188 14.58 -12.25 6.27
CA PHE A 188 15.35 -11.38 5.36
C PHE A 188 16.84 -11.45 5.73
N GLY A 189 17.59 -12.34 5.08
CA GLY A 189 18.98 -12.64 5.41
C GLY A 189 19.13 -13.19 6.82
N GLU A 190 19.80 -12.41 7.68
CA GLU A 190 20.00 -12.71 9.11
C GLU A 190 18.88 -12.14 10.01
N LEU A 191 17.90 -11.45 9.44
CA LEU A 191 16.79 -10.85 10.18
C LEU A 191 15.55 -11.73 10.15
N ASP A 192 14.97 -11.97 11.31
CA ASP A 192 13.69 -12.66 11.49
C ASP A 192 12.64 -11.69 12.07
N PHE A 193 11.54 -11.52 11.36
CA PHE A 193 10.38 -10.75 11.84
C PHE A 193 9.26 -11.70 12.24
N ILE A 194 9.16 -11.96 13.54
CA ILE A 194 8.21 -12.92 14.11
C ILE A 194 7.01 -12.18 14.70
N PHE A 195 5.82 -12.58 14.28
CA PHE A 195 4.55 -12.03 14.74
C PHE A 195 3.58 -13.13 15.15
N TYR A 196 2.57 -12.79 15.94
CA TYR A 196 1.44 -13.68 16.14
C TYR A 196 0.65 -13.82 14.83
N LEU A 197 0.34 -15.06 14.46
CA LEU A 197 -0.42 -15.35 13.24
C LEU A 197 -1.81 -14.70 13.27
N SER A 198 -2.38 -14.50 14.46
CA SER A 198 -3.67 -13.83 14.65
C SER A 198 -3.72 -12.40 14.09
N TYR A 199 -2.59 -11.72 13.91
CA TYR A 199 -2.55 -10.40 13.27
C TYR A 199 -2.84 -10.43 11.77
N PHE A 200 -2.81 -11.61 11.15
CA PHE A 200 -3.06 -11.83 9.72
C PHE A 200 -4.37 -12.56 9.46
N VAL A 201 -5.20 -12.73 10.49
CA VAL A 201 -6.47 -13.44 10.44
C VAL A 201 -7.60 -12.48 10.81
N SER A 202 -8.60 -12.38 9.95
CA SER A 202 -9.85 -11.67 10.26
C SER A 202 -10.96 -12.65 10.58
N GLN A 203 -11.71 -12.38 11.64
CA GLN A 203 -12.97 -13.06 11.91
C GLN A 203 -14.10 -12.30 11.21
N GLU A 204 -14.65 -12.87 10.16
CA GLU A 204 -15.92 -12.40 9.61
C GLU A 204 -17.07 -13.18 10.27
N MET A 205 -17.98 -12.45 10.94
CA MET A 205 -19.25 -13.05 11.32
C MET A 205 -20.08 -13.18 10.05
N GLU A 206 -20.29 -14.41 9.60
CA GLU A 206 -21.33 -14.69 8.61
C GLU A 206 -22.66 -14.26 9.25
N ILE A 207 -23.22 -13.14 8.80
CA ILE A 207 -24.60 -12.80 9.14
C ILE A 207 -25.43 -13.85 8.41
N ALA A 208 -25.79 -14.92 9.11
CA ALA A 208 -26.82 -15.82 8.64
C ALA A 208 -28.06 -14.97 8.38
N THR A 209 -28.38 -14.73 7.10
CA THR A 209 -29.72 -14.30 6.69
C THR A 209 -30.67 -15.43 7.08
N TYR A 210 -31.09 -15.41 8.33
CA TYR A 210 -32.13 -16.24 8.86
C TYR A 210 -33.42 -15.76 8.22
N GLY A 211 -33.88 -16.51 7.20
CA GLY A 211 -35.25 -16.49 6.68
C GLY A 211 -35.78 -15.12 6.25
N GLY A 212 -35.99 -14.96 4.94
CA GLY A 212 -36.62 -13.76 4.39
C GLY A 212 -37.78 -13.24 5.23
N VAL A 213 -37.61 -12.06 5.81
CA VAL A 213 -38.72 -11.15 6.10
C VAL A 213 -38.24 -9.75 5.74
N ASP A 214 -38.78 -9.30 4.62
CA ASP A 214 -38.77 -7.91 4.19
C ASP A 214 -39.59 -7.10 5.21
N PHE A 215 -38.93 -6.19 5.93
CA PHE A 215 -39.62 -5.13 6.66
C PHE A 215 -39.22 -3.81 6.02
N ARG A 216 -40.10 -3.40 5.10
CA ARG A 216 -40.36 -2.06 4.54
C ARG A 216 -39.54 -0.91 5.08
#